data_AF-A0A024FIP9-F1
#
_entry.id   AF-A0A024FIP9-F1
#
_cell.length_a   1.000
_cell.length_b   1.000
_cell.length_c   1.000
_cell.angle_alpha   90.00
_cell.angle_beta   90.00
_cell.angle_gamma   90.00
#
_symmetry.space_group_name_H-M   'P 1'
#
loop_
_entity.id
_entity.type
_entity.pdbx_description
1 polymer ?
#
loop_
_entity_poly.entity_id
_entity_poly.type
_entity_poly.pdbx_seq_one_letter_code
_entity_poly.pdbx_strand_id
1 'polypeptide(L)'
;MLNFRTLIQNEYENAYRISLKRQFSEPKIYTAKGNLKKRWYVYFSYRDDTTGYLTKQTPFYGNANTYKTKEERLVVLNIYKRIILKYLKAGFNPYEDNTNRLKALNSTKANLVIDQPISLAKKNFDVQIMGAAIIDEEATSVTEAFKFVLDEKEKEQKVSSFRSFSSHIRVFERWLIKNKPTKNLIKDLTRSDINTFLNHIL
;
A
#
# COMPACT_ATOMS: atom_id res chain seq x y z
N MET A 1 5.85 26.10 -41.65
CA MET A 1 4.77 25.10 -41.87
C MET A 1 5.38 23.72 -41.75
N LEU A 2 4.73 22.78 -41.05
CA LEU A 2 5.19 21.39 -41.02
C LEU A 2 5.05 20.80 -42.43
N ASN A 3 6.15 20.32 -42.99
CA ASN A 3 6.17 19.69 -44.31
C ASN A 3 5.60 18.26 -44.19
N PHE A 4 4.84 17.81 -45.18
CA PHE A 4 4.18 16.49 -45.20
C PHE A 4 5.18 15.35 -44.98
N ARG A 5 6.37 15.46 -45.56
CA ARG A 5 7.47 14.52 -45.36
C ARG A 5 7.94 14.45 -43.91
N THR A 6 7.96 15.58 -43.20
CA THR A 6 8.34 15.64 -41.78
C THR A 6 7.31 14.98 -40.88
N LEU A 7 6.02 15.12 -41.22
CA LEU A 7 4.93 14.42 -40.52
C LEU A 7 5.02 12.91 -40.70
N ILE A 8 5.22 12.44 -41.94
CA ILE A 8 5.41 11.01 -42.22
C ILE A 8 6.66 10.46 -41.54
N GLN A 9 7.78 11.19 -41.56
CA GLN A 9 9.02 10.76 -40.90
C GLN A 9 8.84 10.63 -39.39
N ASN A 10 8.12 11.57 -38.75
CA ASN A 10 7.87 11.56 -37.31
C ASN A 10 6.88 10.45 -36.92
N GLU A 11 5.86 10.19 -37.74
CA GLU A 11 4.96 9.03 -37.59
C GLU A 11 5.71 7.70 -37.80
N TYR A 12 6.60 7.63 -38.79
CA TYR A 12 7.41 6.44 -39.07
C TYR A 12 8.41 6.14 -37.94
N GLU A 13 9.11 7.16 -37.45
CA GLU A 13 10.01 7.04 -36.29
C GLU A 13 9.26 6.64 -35.02
N ASN A 14 8.06 7.18 -34.78
CA ASN A 14 7.20 6.77 -33.67
C ASN A 14 6.71 5.31 -33.84
N ALA A 15 6.29 4.90 -35.04
CA ALA A 15 5.84 3.55 -35.33
C ALA A 15 6.96 2.51 -35.09
N TYR A 16 8.19 2.80 -35.53
CA TYR A 16 9.34 1.96 -35.22
C TYR A 16 9.65 1.93 -33.72
N ARG A 17 9.56 3.06 -33.02
CA ARG A 17 9.74 3.14 -31.56
C ARG A 17 8.71 2.30 -30.78
N ILE A 18 7.47 2.23 -31.27
CA ILE A 18 6.35 1.45 -30.69
C ILE A 18 6.54 -0.06 -30.92
N SER A 19 7.24 -0.45 -32.00
CA SER A 19 7.47 -1.86 -32.36
C SER A 19 8.64 -2.54 -31.63
N LEU A 20 9.57 -1.80 -31.00
CA LEU A 20 10.91 -2.37 -30.78
C LEU A 20 11.16 -3.09 -29.45
N LYS A 21 10.86 -2.59 -28.24
CA LYS A 21 11.16 -3.36 -27.00
C LYS A 21 10.26 -3.00 -25.81
N ARG A 22 9.72 -4.02 -25.11
CA ARG A 22 8.97 -3.82 -23.85
C ARG A 22 9.86 -3.14 -22.80
N GLN A 23 9.34 -2.11 -22.14
CA GLN A 23 10.02 -1.39 -21.04
C GLN A 23 10.07 -2.23 -19.75
N PHE A 24 9.05 -3.04 -19.49
CA PHE A 24 9.02 -3.91 -18.32
C PHE A 24 8.44 -5.27 -18.66
N SER A 25 8.79 -6.27 -17.86
CA SER A 25 8.12 -7.57 -17.86
C SER A 25 6.91 -7.53 -16.93
N GLU A 26 5.85 -8.27 -17.26
CA GLU A 26 4.73 -8.44 -16.34
C GLU A 26 5.19 -9.01 -14.98
N PRO A 27 4.77 -8.42 -13.84
CA PRO A 27 5.15 -8.92 -12.54
C PRO A 27 4.64 -10.34 -12.29
N LYS A 28 5.52 -11.20 -11.78
CA LYS A 28 5.27 -12.62 -11.52
C LYS A 28 5.49 -12.94 -10.05
N ILE A 29 4.79 -13.95 -9.56
CA ILE A 29 4.90 -14.39 -8.17
C ILE A 29 5.78 -15.65 -8.14
N TYR A 30 6.83 -15.62 -7.34
CA TYR A 30 7.62 -16.80 -7.02
C TYR A 30 7.05 -17.46 -5.77
N THR A 31 6.51 -18.67 -5.93
CA THR A 31 5.86 -19.45 -4.84
C THR A 31 6.70 -20.63 -4.37
N ALA A 32 7.94 -20.78 -4.84
CA ALA A 32 8.84 -21.89 -4.47
C ALA A 32 8.18 -23.30 -4.54
N LYS A 33 7.28 -23.51 -5.51
CA LYS A 33 6.46 -24.72 -5.66
C LYS A 33 5.58 -25.03 -4.43
N GLY A 34 5.07 -24.01 -3.76
CA GLY A 34 4.23 -24.17 -2.57
C GLY A 34 5.00 -24.35 -1.26
N ASN A 35 6.34 -24.31 -1.27
CA ASN A 35 7.13 -24.51 -0.07
C ASN A 35 7.13 -23.25 0.83
N LEU A 36 6.53 -23.36 2.02
CA LEU A 36 6.40 -22.27 2.99
C LEU A 36 7.69 -21.93 3.75
N LYS A 37 8.67 -22.84 3.79
CA LYS A 37 10.00 -22.58 4.39
C LYS A 37 10.82 -21.60 3.56
N LYS A 38 10.54 -21.52 2.25
CA LYS A 38 11.20 -20.59 1.32
C LYS A 38 10.41 -19.28 1.27
N ARG A 39 11.12 -18.17 1.04
CA ARG A 39 10.49 -16.85 0.88
C ARG A 39 9.82 -16.74 -0.48
N TRP A 40 8.58 -16.28 -0.47
CA TRP A 40 7.81 -15.96 -1.66
C TRP A 40 7.87 -14.46 -1.90
N TYR A 41 7.87 -14.05 -3.17
CA TYR A 41 8.03 -12.66 -3.55
C TYR A 41 7.44 -12.40 -4.93
N VAL A 42 7.13 -11.14 -5.20
CA VAL A 42 6.83 -10.63 -6.54
C VAL A 42 8.13 -10.16 -7.17
N TYR A 43 8.36 -10.53 -8.42
CA TYR A 43 9.50 -10.06 -9.20
C TYR A 43 9.04 -9.57 -10.57
N PHE A 44 9.78 -8.61 -11.08
CA PHE A 44 9.65 -8.12 -12.44
C PHE A 44 11.02 -7.60 -12.87
N SER A 45 11.15 -7.39 -14.17
CA SER A 45 12.31 -6.79 -14.78
C SER A 45 11.90 -5.50 -15.45
N TYR A 46 12.80 -4.52 -15.41
CA TYR A 46 12.63 -3.21 -16.01
C TYR A 46 13.82 -2.95 -16.94
N ARG A 47 13.57 -2.24 -18.02
CA ARG A 47 14.58 -1.86 -18.99
C ARG A 47 15.31 -0.65 -18.45
N ASP A 48 16.59 -0.81 -18.25
CA ASP A 48 17.45 0.32 -17.91
C ASP A 48 17.73 1.10 -19.19
N ASP A 49 17.54 2.42 -19.13
CA ASP A 49 17.69 3.32 -20.27
C ASP A 49 19.17 3.54 -20.62
N THR A 50 20.07 3.35 -19.65
CA THR A 50 21.52 3.52 -19.86
C THR A 50 22.14 2.32 -20.58
N THR A 51 21.78 1.11 -20.14
CA THR A 51 22.33 -0.15 -20.69
C THR A 51 21.46 -0.76 -21.78
N GLY A 52 20.18 -0.39 -21.86
CA GLY A 52 19.21 -0.95 -22.80
C GLY A 52 18.87 -2.42 -22.52
N TYR A 53 19.29 -3.01 -21.39
CA TYR A 53 18.96 -4.38 -21.02
C TYR A 53 17.79 -4.43 -20.04
N LEU A 54 17.06 -5.55 -20.08
CA LEU A 54 15.96 -5.81 -19.15
C LEU A 54 16.54 -6.46 -17.88
N THR A 55 16.72 -5.67 -16.84
CA THR A 55 17.34 -6.11 -15.58
C THR A 55 16.27 -6.46 -14.56
N LYS A 56 16.50 -7.54 -13.81
CA LYS A 56 15.59 -7.97 -12.73
C LYS A 56 15.70 -6.99 -11.57
N GLN A 57 14.56 -6.46 -11.16
CA GLN A 57 14.47 -5.53 -10.04
C GLN A 57 14.49 -6.27 -8.71
N THR A 58 14.75 -5.52 -7.62
CA THR A 58 14.74 -6.05 -6.26
C THR A 58 13.42 -6.76 -5.97
N PRO A 59 13.44 -8.03 -5.52
CA PRO A 59 12.24 -8.78 -5.19
C PRO A 59 11.40 -8.10 -4.12
N PHE A 60 10.09 -8.03 -4.34
CA PHE A 60 9.14 -7.43 -3.41
C PHE A 60 8.47 -8.50 -2.55
N TYR A 61 8.72 -8.48 -1.23
CA TYR A 61 8.22 -9.49 -0.30
C TYR A 61 6.87 -9.12 0.35
N GLY A 62 6.59 -7.82 0.56
CA GLY A 62 5.29 -7.32 1.01
C GLY A 62 4.71 -7.99 2.26
N ASN A 63 5.54 -8.34 3.25
CA ASN A 63 5.14 -9.10 4.44
C ASN A 63 4.44 -10.45 4.17
N ALA A 64 4.35 -10.91 2.92
CA ALA A 64 3.65 -12.15 2.58
C ALA A 64 4.23 -13.38 3.32
N ASN A 65 5.50 -13.32 3.73
CA ASN A 65 6.17 -14.43 4.40
C ASN A 65 5.87 -14.54 5.91
N THR A 66 5.18 -13.57 6.51
CA THR A 66 4.75 -13.65 7.93
C THR A 66 3.57 -14.61 8.10
N TYR A 67 2.73 -14.71 7.07
CA TYR A 67 1.56 -15.59 7.04
C TYR A 67 1.95 -17.06 6.98
N LYS A 68 1.14 -17.91 7.63
CA LYS A 68 1.40 -19.35 7.75
C LYS A 68 0.73 -20.15 6.64
N THR A 69 -0.42 -19.72 6.15
CA THR A 69 -1.17 -20.46 5.12
C THR A 69 -0.77 -20.04 3.71
N LYS A 70 -0.76 -20.99 2.78
CA LYS A 70 -0.42 -20.75 1.36
C LYS A 70 -1.39 -19.75 0.70
N GLU A 71 -2.64 -19.76 1.14
CA GLU A 71 -3.73 -18.96 0.59
C GLU A 71 -3.59 -17.49 0.99
N GLU A 72 -3.34 -17.22 2.28
CA GLU A 72 -3.03 -15.87 2.76
C GLU A 72 -1.82 -15.27 2.02
N ARG A 73 -0.74 -16.04 1.87
CA ARG A 73 0.45 -15.58 1.13
C ARG A 73 0.09 -15.20 -0.31
N LEU A 74 -0.71 -16.02 -0.99
CA LEU A 74 -1.12 -15.77 -2.37
C LEU A 74 -2.01 -14.55 -2.50
N VAL A 75 -2.97 -14.35 -1.59
CA VAL A 75 -3.86 -13.18 -1.61
C VAL A 75 -3.03 -11.90 -1.55
N VAL A 76 -2.11 -11.84 -0.58
CA VAL A 76 -1.22 -10.68 -0.37
C VAL A 76 -0.33 -10.44 -1.60
N LEU A 77 0.34 -11.47 -2.11
CA LEU A 77 1.22 -11.33 -3.28
C LEU A 77 0.46 -10.96 -4.56
N ASN A 78 -0.78 -11.42 -4.73
CA ASN A 78 -1.63 -11.03 -5.85
C ASN A 78 -2.04 -9.55 -5.80
N ILE A 79 -2.32 -9.02 -4.62
CA ILE A 79 -2.59 -7.59 -4.43
C ILE A 79 -1.37 -6.79 -4.91
N TYR A 80 -0.17 -7.13 -4.43
CA TYR A 80 1.05 -6.45 -4.84
C TYR A 80 1.35 -6.59 -6.33
N LYS A 81 1.16 -7.78 -6.92
CA LYS A 81 1.29 -7.99 -8.36
C LYS A 81 0.44 -7.00 -9.16
N ARG A 82 -0.83 -6.81 -8.77
CA ARG A 82 -1.76 -5.88 -9.43
C ARG A 82 -1.34 -4.43 -9.26
N ILE A 83 -0.92 -4.05 -8.05
CA ILE A 83 -0.48 -2.69 -7.73
C ILE A 83 0.78 -2.33 -8.53
N ILE A 84 1.78 -3.21 -8.53
CA ILE A 84 3.03 -3.00 -9.29
C ILE A 84 2.70 -2.87 -10.78
N LEU A 85 1.88 -3.77 -11.33
CA LEU A 85 1.47 -3.71 -12.73
C LEU A 85 0.76 -2.39 -13.06
N LYS A 86 -0.10 -1.90 -12.16
CA LYS A 86 -0.80 -0.61 -12.33
C LYS A 86 0.19 0.56 -12.41
N TYR A 87 1.18 0.61 -11.52
CA TYR A 87 2.18 1.69 -11.53
C TYR A 87 3.10 1.61 -12.74
N LEU A 88 3.53 0.41 -13.13
CA LEU A 88 4.34 0.23 -14.34
C LEU A 88 3.59 0.70 -15.61
N LYS A 89 2.30 0.38 -15.72
CA LYS A 89 1.46 0.88 -16.83
C LYS A 89 1.25 2.40 -16.80
N ALA A 90 1.27 3.00 -15.61
CA ALA A 90 1.22 4.46 -15.46
C ALA A 90 2.58 5.15 -15.74
N GLY A 91 3.61 4.38 -16.13
CA GLY A 91 4.93 4.91 -16.50
C GLY A 91 5.81 5.28 -15.30
N PHE A 92 5.62 4.63 -14.15
CA PHE A 92 6.52 4.78 -13.01
C PHE A 92 7.84 4.05 -13.29
N ASN A 93 8.97 4.71 -12.99
CA ASN A 93 10.31 4.19 -13.24
C ASN A 93 10.99 3.79 -11.91
N PRO A 94 11.51 2.55 -11.76
CA PRO A 94 12.24 2.13 -10.55
C PRO A 94 13.52 2.92 -10.26
N TYR A 95 14.12 3.58 -11.25
CA TYR A 95 15.42 4.25 -11.14
C TYR A 95 15.33 5.75 -10.83
N GLU A 96 14.14 6.32 -10.93
CA GLU A 96 13.92 7.76 -10.82
C GLU A 96 13.00 8.13 -9.65
N ASP A 97 13.02 9.41 -9.27
CA ASP A 97 12.04 9.93 -8.33
C ASP A 97 10.66 10.07 -9.00
N ASN A 98 9.66 9.40 -8.43
CA ASN A 98 8.30 9.35 -8.95
C ASN A 98 7.32 10.31 -8.26
N THR A 99 7.80 11.22 -7.41
CA THR A 99 6.97 12.18 -6.64
C THR A 99 5.98 12.96 -7.51
N ASN A 100 6.43 13.50 -8.65
CA ASN A 100 5.59 14.29 -9.56
C ASN A 100 4.48 13.44 -10.20
N ARG A 101 4.78 12.22 -10.62
CA ARG A 101 3.79 11.28 -11.19
C ARG A 101 2.76 10.87 -10.14
N LEU A 102 3.18 10.69 -8.89
CA LEU A 102 2.28 10.38 -7.79
C LEU A 102 1.30 11.53 -7.52
N LYS A 103 1.78 12.78 -7.50
CA LYS A 103 0.92 13.97 -7.38
C LYS A 103 -0.11 14.05 -8.52
N ALA A 104 0.33 13.86 -9.77
CA ALA A 104 -0.55 13.85 -10.94
C ALA A 104 -1.61 12.74 -10.91
N LEU A 105 -1.26 11.55 -10.42
CA LEU A 105 -2.19 10.43 -10.29
C LEU A 105 -3.26 10.72 -9.21
N ASN A 106 -2.88 11.43 -8.15
CA ASN A 106 -3.79 11.77 -7.06
C ASN A 106 -4.71 12.94 -7.41
N SER A 107 -4.24 13.95 -8.14
CA SER A 107 -5.09 15.03 -8.65
C SER A 107 -6.13 14.52 -9.66
N THR A 108 -5.74 13.58 -10.53
CA THR A 108 -6.67 12.94 -11.49
C THR A 108 -7.75 12.12 -10.78
N LYS A 109 -7.41 11.41 -9.70
CA LYS A 109 -8.40 10.70 -8.88
C LYS A 109 -9.40 11.63 -8.19
N ALA A 110 -8.98 12.81 -7.76
CA ALA A 110 -9.88 13.79 -7.15
C ALA A 110 -10.93 14.31 -8.16
N ASN A 111 -10.55 14.46 -9.44
CA ASN A 111 -11.46 14.92 -10.49
C ASN A 111 -12.38 13.82 -11.06
N LEU A 112 -11.96 12.54 -11.01
CA LEU A 112 -12.80 11.41 -11.46
C LEU A 112 -13.91 11.02 -10.46
N VAL A 113 -13.92 11.57 -9.24
CA VAL A 113 -14.96 11.32 -8.23
C VAL A 113 -16.21 12.18 -8.47
N ILE A 114 -16.16 13.14 -9.39
CA ILE A 114 -17.24 14.14 -9.55
C ILE A 114 -18.36 13.67 -10.50
N ASP A 115 -18.15 12.69 -11.40
CA ASP A 115 -19.10 12.48 -12.52
C ASP A 115 -19.65 11.06 -12.77
N GLN A 116 -19.49 10.06 -11.88
CA GLN A 116 -20.20 8.77 -12.07
C GLN A 116 -20.69 8.14 -10.75
N PRO A 117 -22.01 8.00 -10.54
CA PRO A 117 -22.53 7.15 -9.48
C PRO A 117 -22.49 5.68 -9.95
N ILE A 118 -21.53 4.90 -9.48
CA ILE A 118 -21.49 3.44 -9.73
C ILE A 118 -21.84 2.70 -8.44
N SER A 119 -23.13 2.40 -8.33
CA SER A 119 -23.66 1.16 -7.79
C SER A 119 -22.96 -0.03 -8.46
N LEU A 120 -22.37 -0.95 -7.66
CA LEU A 120 -22.52 -2.41 -7.79
C LEU A 120 -21.59 -3.17 -6.81
N ALA A 121 -22.21 -4.08 -6.07
CA ALA A 121 -21.64 -5.19 -5.29
C ALA A 121 -21.03 -4.92 -3.91
N LYS A 122 -21.88 -4.48 -2.97
CA LYS A 122 -21.82 -4.98 -1.59
C LYS A 122 -22.02 -6.50 -1.63
N LYS A 123 -20.94 -7.28 -1.58
CA LYS A 123 -21.03 -8.70 -1.23
C LYS A 123 -20.94 -8.76 0.29
N ASN A 124 -22.08 -9.08 0.91
CA ASN A 124 -22.26 -9.29 2.33
C ASN A 124 -21.19 -10.27 2.82
N PHE A 125 -20.35 -9.82 3.76
CA PHE A 125 -19.75 -10.73 4.72
C PHE A 125 -20.68 -10.69 5.92
N ASP A 126 -21.50 -11.73 6.06
CA ASP A 126 -22.22 -12.01 7.29
C ASP A 126 -21.17 -12.21 8.39
N VAL A 127 -21.01 -11.21 9.24
CA VAL A 127 -20.48 -11.40 10.59
C VAL A 127 -21.65 -11.15 11.52
N GLN A 128 -22.11 -12.25 12.09
CA GLN A 128 -23.23 -12.38 12.99
C GLN A 128 -23.04 -11.46 14.20
N ILE A 129 -23.79 -10.37 14.25
CA ILE A 129 -23.90 -9.48 15.41
C ILE A 129 -24.99 -10.08 16.32
N MET A 130 -24.57 -10.82 17.34
CA MET A 130 -25.27 -10.82 18.63
C MET A 130 -24.63 -9.63 19.38
N GLY A 131 -25.28 -8.49 19.62
CA GLY A 131 -26.59 -8.34 20.21
C GLY A 131 -26.39 -7.96 21.68
N ALA A 132 -26.18 -6.67 21.98
CA ALA A 132 -26.60 -6.02 23.23
C ALA A 132 -26.18 -4.53 23.27
N ALA A 133 -27.19 -3.70 23.53
CA ALA A 133 -27.15 -2.41 24.23
C ALA A 133 -26.49 -1.19 23.57
N ILE A 134 -27.38 -0.26 23.18
CA ILE A 134 -27.17 1.18 23.19
C ILE A 134 -26.72 1.59 24.60
N ILE A 135 -25.54 2.20 24.72
CA ILE A 135 -25.18 3.10 25.82
C ILE A 135 -24.42 4.26 25.19
N ASP A 136 -25.05 5.42 25.17
CA ASP A 136 -24.34 6.68 24.97
C ASP A 136 -23.56 7.02 26.25
N GLU A 137 -22.38 7.60 26.05
CA GLU A 137 -21.55 8.32 27.05
C GLU A 137 -20.79 7.51 28.12
N GLU A 138 -19.75 6.80 27.70
CA GLU A 138 -18.44 6.99 28.34
C GLU A 138 -17.42 7.20 27.22
N ALA A 139 -16.92 8.43 27.10
CA ALA A 139 -15.85 8.68 26.16
C ALA A 139 -14.59 7.99 26.70
N THR A 140 -14.34 6.75 26.24
CA THR A 140 -13.16 5.99 26.65
C THR A 140 -11.92 6.84 26.41
N SER A 141 -11.13 7.04 27.46
CA SER A 141 -9.90 7.79 27.34
C SER A 141 -8.90 7.04 26.47
N VAL A 142 -8.04 7.77 25.77
CA VAL A 142 -7.03 7.19 24.87
C VAL A 142 -6.09 6.24 25.62
N THR A 143 -5.76 6.56 26.87
CA THR A 143 -4.92 5.77 27.75
C THR A 143 -5.59 4.45 28.16
N GLU A 144 -6.86 4.49 28.54
CA GLU A 144 -7.64 3.27 28.85
C GLU A 144 -7.82 2.39 27.62
N ALA A 145 -8.06 3.00 26.45
CA ALA A 145 -8.19 2.29 25.19
C ALA A 145 -6.89 1.55 24.82
N PHE A 146 -5.75 2.23 24.94
CA PHE A 146 -4.46 1.62 24.67
C PHE A 146 -4.11 0.55 25.68
N LYS A 147 -4.44 0.74 26.96
CA LYS A 147 -4.28 -0.30 27.97
C LYS A 147 -5.10 -1.55 27.65
N PHE A 148 -6.37 -1.37 27.28
CA PHE A 148 -7.25 -2.47 26.87
C PHE A 148 -6.65 -3.27 25.69
N VAL A 149 -6.19 -2.57 24.65
CA VAL A 149 -5.58 -3.22 23.48
C VAL A 149 -4.27 -3.92 23.84
N LEU A 150 -3.46 -3.36 24.74
CA LEU A 150 -2.24 -4.02 25.22
C LEU A 150 -2.56 -5.31 25.95
N ASP A 151 -3.54 -5.30 26.87
CA ASP A 151 -3.94 -6.46 27.67
C ASP A 151 -4.55 -7.58 26.80
N GLU A 152 -5.28 -7.21 25.74
CA GLU A 152 -5.82 -8.16 24.77
C GLU A 152 -4.70 -8.77 23.91
N LYS A 153 -3.83 -7.94 23.33
CA LYS A 153 -2.79 -8.39 22.41
C LYS A 153 -1.64 -9.13 23.09
N GLU A 154 -1.43 -8.92 24.39
CA GLU A 154 -0.48 -9.70 25.18
C GLU A 154 -0.84 -11.19 25.21
N LYS A 155 -2.14 -11.52 25.28
CA LYS A 155 -2.63 -12.89 25.34
C LYS A 155 -2.58 -13.59 23.97
N GLU A 156 -2.72 -12.84 22.89
CA GLU A 156 -2.76 -13.38 21.52
C GLU A 156 -1.38 -13.53 20.87
N GLN A 157 -0.40 -12.73 21.28
CA GLN A 157 0.88 -12.61 20.59
C GLN A 157 2.05 -13.28 21.31
N LYS A 158 3.09 -13.64 20.53
CA LYS A 158 4.37 -14.08 21.09
C LYS A 158 5.06 -12.91 21.80
N VAL A 159 5.73 -13.20 22.92
CA VAL A 159 6.44 -12.21 23.77
C VAL A 159 7.31 -11.22 22.99
N SER A 160 8.05 -11.68 21.98
CA SER A 160 8.90 -10.81 21.15
C SER A 160 8.12 -9.85 20.25
N SER A 161 6.98 -10.29 19.72
CA SER A 161 6.10 -9.44 18.89
C SER A 161 5.33 -8.44 19.74
N PHE A 162 4.84 -8.89 20.90
CA PHE A 162 4.18 -8.04 21.88
C PHE A 162 5.12 -6.93 22.41
N ARG A 163 6.40 -7.24 22.65
CA ARG A 163 7.39 -6.25 23.08
C ARG A 163 7.57 -5.11 22.07
N SER A 164 7.61 -5.43 20.77
CA SER A 164 7.70 -4.41 19.71
C SER A 164 6.40 -3.62 19.60
N PHE A 165 5.25 -4.30 19.60
CA PHE A 165 3.94 -3.67 19.54
C PHE A 165 3.68 -2.69 20.69
N SER A 166 3.94 -3.13 21.93
CA SER A 166 3.79 -2.29 23.12
C SER A 166 4.72 -1.09 23.13
N SER A 167 5.94 -1.25 22.59
CA SER A 167 6.87 -0.13 22.42
C SER A 167 6.30 0.94 21.49
N HIS A 168 5.75 0.55 20.33
CA HIS A 168 5.15 1.50 19.39
C HIS A 168 3.94 2.25 19.97
N ILE A 169 3.05 1.54 20.69
CA ILE A 169 1.91 2.17 21.35
C ILE A 169 2.37 3.20 22.39
N ARG A 170 3.35 2.84 23.25
CA ARG A 170 3.89 3.76 24.26
C ARG A 170 4.63 4.95 23.67
N VAL A 171 5.22 4.81 22.48
CA VAL A 171 5.83 5.94 21.75
C VAL A 171 4.74 6.89 21.26
N PHE A 172 3.65 6.36 20.70
CA PHE A 172 2.52 7.17 20.24
C PHE A 172 1.80 7.86 21.39
N GLU A 173 1.52 7.15 22.48
CA GLU A 173 0.88 7.68 23.68
C GLU A 173 1.67 8.85 24.28
N ARG A 174 2.99 8.70 24.46
CA ARG A 174 3.86 9.78 24.92
C ARG A 174 3.87 10.98 23.98
N TRP A 175 3.85 10.74 22.68
CA TRP A 175 3.79 11.81 21.69
C TRP A 175 2.45 12.57 21.75
N LEU A 176 1.33 11.86 21.93
CA LEU A 176 0.01 12.47 22.07
C LEU A 176 -0.09 13.36 23.31
N ILE A 177 0.35 12.87 24.47
CA ILE A 177 0.35 13.63 25.73
C ILE A 177 1.18 14.91 25.58
N LYS A 178 2.33 14.83 24.89
CA LYS A 178 3.23 15.97 24.69
C LYS A 178 2.71 17.00 23.68
N ASN A 179 2.13 16.56 22.56
CA ASN A 179 1.83 17.43 21.42
C ASN A 179 0.35 17.80 21.29
N LYS A 180 -0.55 17.02 21.90
CA LYS A 180 -2.02 17.18 21.81
C LYS A 180 -2.70 16.93 23.17
N PRO A 181 -2.33 17.68 24.23
CA PRO A 181 -2.85 17.47 25.59
C PRO A 181 -4.37 17.70 25.72
N THR A 182 -5.00 18.36 24.74
CA THR A 182 -6.45 18.59 24.71
C THR A 182 -7.24 17.44 24.09
N LYS A 183 -6.58 16.46 23.47
CA LYS A 183 -7.22 15.32 22.77
C LYS A 183 -7.00 14.02 23.55
N ASN A 184 -7.68 13.91 24.70
CA ASN A 184 -7.53 12.77 25.61
C ASN A 184 -8.59 11.68 25.39
N LEU A 185 -9.58 11.93 24.54
CA LEU A 185 -10.64 10.99 24.20
C LEU A 185 -10.40 10.41 22.82
N ILE A 186 -10.73 9.12 22.62
CA ILE A 186 -10.57 8.45 21.31
C ILE A 186 -11.33 9.21 20.22
N LYS A 187 -12.51 9.74 20.54
CA LYS A 187 -13.37 10.48 19.60
C LYS A 187 -12.72 11.74 19.05
N ASP A 188 -11.75 12.31 19.76
CA ASP A 188 -11.09 13.56 19.38
C ASP A 188 -9.88 13.35 18.45
N LEU A 189 -9.44 12.10 18.27
CA LEU A 189 -8.35 11.77 17.35
C LEU A 189 -8.84 11.77 15.91
N THR A 190 -8.19 12.58 15.10
CA THR A 190 -8.45 12.65 13.65
C THR A 190 -7.34 11.94 12.87
N ARG A 191 -7.65 11.57 11.62
CA ARG A 191 -6.64 11.06 10.68
C ARG A 191 -5.45 12.04 10.52
N SER A 192 -5.69 13.34 10.62
CA SER A 192 -4.62 14.33 10.53
C SER A 192 -3.62 14.18 11.66
N ASP A 193 -4.07 13.90 12.89
CA ASP A 193 -3.18 13.73 14.04
C ASP A 193 -2.26 12.51 13.87
N ILE A 194 -2.79 11.43 13.30
CA ILE A 194 -2.02 10.21 12.98
C ILE A 194 -0.96 10.51 11.92
N ASN A 195 -1.32 11.22 10.86
CA ASN A 195 -0.35 11.58 9.81
C ASN A 195 0.76 12.49 10.35
N THR A 196 0.43 13.45 11.22
CA THR A 196 1.42 14.32 11.87
C THR A 196 2.40 13.51 12.73
N PHE A 197 1.90 12.51 13.46
CA PHE A 197 2.76 11.60 14.21
C PHE A 197 3.67 10.77 13.32
N LEU A 198 3.14 10.19 12.24
CA LEU A 198 3.92 9.38 11.30
C LEU A 198 5.04 10.21 10.65
N ASN A 199 4.75 11.46 10.28
CA ASN A 199 5.76 12.38 9.73
C ASN A 199 6.81 12.83 10.76
N HIS A 200 6.54 12.69 12.06
CA HIS A 200 7.51 13.01 13.12
C HIS A 200 8.49 11.85 13.38
N ILE A 201 8.11 10.61 13.07
CA ILE A 201 8.94 9.42 13.31
C ILE A 201 9.69 8.93 12.06
N LEU A 202 9.18 9.27 10.87
CA LEU A 202 9.84 9.06 9.58
C LEU A 202 10.95 10.09 9.32
#